data_AF-A0AAD8YHN9-F1
#
_entry.id   AF-A0AAD8YHN9-F1
#
_cell.length_a   1.000
_cell.length_b   1.000
_cell.length_c   1.000
_cell.angle_alpha   90.00
_cell.angle_beta   90.00
_cell.angle_gamma   90.00
#
_symmetry.space_group_name_H-M   'P 1'
#
loop_
_entity.id
_entity.type
_entity.pdbx_description
1 polymer ?
#
loop_
_entity_poly.entity_id
_entity_poly.type
_entity_poly.pdbx_seq_one_letter_code
_entity_poly.pdbx_strand_id
1 'polypeptide(L)'
;MSRKTARVCLLAAIALAFLSILRYTNEQQYSLHYSHNDSSNLNSLKSRRLSSSKTYQPQQLIQSPSNENTDEEDTASSEEGYTYLIIHYHKSGHILTQNLRDILLQIDPSIQRNYIDRFPKRQHDPTTKCPHLTLHPNTVYVQSSPDFFCNVDILAEELLTRPTKQRGVKLIHLIRDPFTMAISNYNYHSQDPLPEGENWVKRTNPCAVEDKSTLIYADLFMKTFTSPGAYRLMEYEDFKIIQTMCHRLYDQQQSSPGFYQHLLHLSPTDGLILATTYLMLGHGGDILRMANNIIKLRQLQTLERQIHLQQHTLATFSNESKRKVQVLTMSMDNFIRRPKESTIQFLEFISLGNSGVLLSVEEKEEIATRYEEMYYGKVTAGDEHITSLLSKPKKMMSDGNIMEEEETMVVMSDTVAVLEQSLRENMLWGRVLGNIANLVEESLKGVHNWY
;
A
#
# COMPACT_ATOMS: atom_id res chain seq x y z
N MET A 1 32.50 -48.32 2.86
CA MET A 1 31.13 -48.59 3.37
C MET A 1 30.71 -49.99 2.98
N SER A 2 30.15 -50.76 3.90
CA SER A 2 29.56 -52.07 3.59
C SER A 2 28.35 -51.91 2.66
N ARG A 3 28.13 -52.84 1.73
CA ARG A 3 26.93 -52.88 0.86
C ARG A 3 25.63 -52.81 1.65
N LYS A 4 25.63 -53.28 2.90
CA LYS A 4 24.47 -53.15 3.81
C LYS A 4 24.22 -51.70 4.21
N THR A 5 25.26 -50.94 4.56
CA THR A 5 25.15 -49.52 4.93
C THR A 5 24.66 -48.67 3.77
N ALA A 6 25.15 -48.92 2.54
CA ALA A 6 24.71 -48.19 1.36
C ALA A 6 23.21 -48.41 1.04
N ARG A 7 22.70 -49.64 1.22
CA ARG A 7 21.27 -49.94 1.04
C ARG A 7 20.38 -49.26 2.08
N VAL A 8 20.83 -49.20 3.34
CA VAL A 8 20.08 -48.52 4.42
C VAL A 8 20.00 -47.01 4.15
N CYS A 9 21.10 -46.38 3.75
CA CYS A 9 21.11 -44.96 3.40
C CYS A 9 20.21 -44.64 2.19
N LEU A 10 20.21 -45.49 1.16
CA LEU A 10 19.35 -45.30 -0.01
C LEU A 10 17.87 -45.42 0.33
N LEU A 11 17.49 -46.41 1.14
CA LEU A 11 16.10 -46.59 1.59
C LEU A 11 15.64 -45.42 2.47
N ALA A 12 16.50 -44.91 3.35
CA ALA A 12 16.20 -43.73 4.16
C ALA A 12 16.00 -42.47 3.31
N ALA A 13 16.84 -42.27 2.29
CA ALA A 13 16.72 -41.15 1.35
C ALA A 13 15.41 -41.22 0.54
N ILE A 14 15.03 -42.41 0.06
CA ILE A 14 13.77 -42.63 -0.65
C ILE A 14 12.57 -42.36 0.27
N ALA A 15 12.61 -42.83 1.52
CA ALA A 15 11.53 -42.59 2.49
C ALA A 15 11.35 -41.09 2.81
N LEU A 16 12.45 -40.35 2.97
CA LEU A 16 12.43 -38.90 3.20
C LEU A 16 11.92 -38.12 1.97
N ALA A 17 12.28 -38.55 0.76
CA ALA A 17 11.73 -37.98 -0.47
C ALA A 17 10.22 -38.24 -0.58
N PHE A 18 9.76 -39.44 -0.25
CA PHE A 18 8.34 -39.79 -0.25
C PHE A 18 7.54 -39.01 0.79
N LEU A 19 8.08 -38.82 1.99
CA LEU A 19 7.45 -37.99 3.03
C LEU A 19 7.37 -36.52 2.63
N SER A 20 8.40 -35.99 1.96
CA SER A 20 8.38 -34.62 1.42
C SER A 20 7.32 -34.46 0.33
N ILE A 21 7.18 -35.44 -0.57
CA ILE A 21 6.13 -35.45 -1.61
C ILE A 21 4.74 -35.53 -0.97
N LEU A 22 4.53 -36.43 0.00
CA LEU A 22 3.26 -36.58 0.71
C LEU A 22 2.86 -35.30 1.45
N ARG A 23 3.82 -34.62 2.09
CA ARG A 23 3.59 -33.33 2.76
C ARG A 23 3.19 -32.25 1.77
N TYR A 24 3.88 -32.19 0.63
CA TYR A 24 3.56 -31.27 -0.46
C TYR A 24 2.18 -31.53 -1.08
N THR A 25 1.82 -32.79 -1.32
CA THR A 25 0.50 -33.15 -1.87
C THR A 25 -0.63 -32.89 -0.88
N ASN A 26 -0.40 -33.08 0.42
CA ASN A 26 -1.42 -32.82 1.45
C ASN A 26 -1.68 -31.30 1.56
N GLU A 27 -0.64 -30.45 1.52
CA GLU A 27 -0.79 -28.99 1.46
C GLU A 27 -1.56 -28.53 0.21
N GLN A 28 -1.37 -29.18 -0.95
CA GLN A 28 -2.14 -28.90 -2.16
C GLN A 28 -3.61 -29.36 -2.06
N GLN A 29 -3.87 -30.50 -1.42
CA GLN A 29 -5.22 -31.06 -1.30
C GLN A 29 -6.12 -30.26 -0.34
N TYR A 30 -5.53 -29.63 0.69
CA TYR A 30 -6.25 -28.68 1.55
C TYR A 30 -6.59 -27.35 0.84
N SER A 31 -5.80 -26.94 -0.16
CA SER A 31 -6.07 -25.75 -0.98
C SER A 31 -7.22 -26.00 -1.98
N LEU A 32 -7.27 -27.18 -2.60
CA LEU A 32 -8.28 -27.54 -3.60
C LEU A 32 -9.68 -27.83 -3.02
N HIS A 33 -9.77 -28.36 -1.79
CA HIS A 33 -11.07 -28.73 -1.21
C HIS A 33 -11.92 -27.55 -0.73
N TYR A 34 -11.34 -26.35 -0.59
CA TYR A 34 -12.09 -25.15 -0.18
C TYR A 34 -12.66 -24.32 -1.35
N SER A 35 -12.33 -24.67 -2.60
CA SER A 35 -12.90 -24.00 -3.79
C SER A 35 -14.29 -24.51 -4.17
N HIS A 36 -14.77 -25.63 -3.60
CA HIS A 36 -15.96 -26.32 -4.10
C HIS A 36 -17.27 -26.14 -3.31
N ASN A 37 -17.31 -25.33 -2.24
CA ASN A 37 -18.50 -25.21 -1.37
C ASN A 37 -19.26 -23.88 -1.40
N ASP A 38 -18.96 -22.96 -2.34
CA ASP A 38 -19.71 -21.69 -2.50
C ASP A 38 -20.33 -21.48 -3.90
N SER A 39 -20.51 -22.56 -4.67
CA SER A 39 -21.01 -22.50 -6.06
C SER A 39 -22.53 -22.54 -6.22
N SER A 40 -23.33 -22.23 -5.18
CA SER A 40 -24.80 -22.25 -5.28
C SER A 40 -25.48 -20.91 -5.60
N ASN A 41 -24.76 -19.85 -6.03
CA ASN A 41 -25.41 -18.56 -6.37
C ASN A 41 -24.95 -17.86 -7.65
N LEU A 42 -24.18 -18.50 -8.53
CA LEU A 42 -23.64 -17.84 -9.73
C LEU A 42 -24.60 -17.74 -10.94
N ASN A 43 -25.84 -18.22 -10.82
CA ASN A 43 -26.80 -18.24 -11.95
C ASN A 43 -27.82 -17.08 -11.99
N SER A 44 -27.72 -16.05 -11.12
CA SER A 44 -28.73 -14.97 -11.09
C SER A 44 -28.32 -13.61 -11.69
N LEU A 45 -27.06 -13.41 -12.12
CA LEU A 45 -26.57 -12.08 -12.53
C LEU A 45 -26.60 -11.77 -14.04
N LYS A 46 -27.23 -12.62 -14.87
CA LYS A 46 -27.33 -12.41 -16.33
C LYS A 46 -28.64 -11.81 -16.84
N SER A 47 -29.48 -11.25 -15.98
CA SER A 47 -30.63 -10.45 -16.43
C SER A 47 -31.06 -9.41 -15.42
N ARG A 48 -30.66 -8.14 -15.64
CA ARG A 48 -31.51 -7.00 -15.33
C ARG A 48 -31.19 -5.81 -16.24
N ARG A 49 -32.05 -5.67 -17.24
CA ARG A 49 -32.27 -4.44 -18.01
C ARG A 49 -32.86 -3.35 -17.09
N LEU A 50 -32.40 -2.13 -17.34
CA LEU A 50 -33.15 -0.86 -17.41
C LEU A 50 -34.48 -0.79 -16.65
N SER A 51 -34.50 0.01 -15.58
CA SER A 51 -35.68 0.81 -15.24
C SER A 51 -35.25 2.12 -14.57
N SER A 52 -35.72 3.21 -15.17
CA SER A 52 -35.52 4.60 -14.79
C SER A 52 -36.03 4.96 -13.39
N SER A 53 -35.40 5.93 -12.76
CA SER A 53 -36.12 7.05 -12.14
C SER A 53 -35.26 8.31 -12.06
N LYS A 54 -35.87 9.42 -12.48
CA LYS A 54 -35.41 10.82 -12.43
C LYS A 54 -35.15 11.24 -10.96
N THR A 55 -34.36 12.25 -10.62
CA THR A 55 -34.62 13.69 -10.86
C THR A 55 -33.45 14.53 -10.30
N TYR A 56 -33.04 15.56 -11.06
CA TYR A 56 -32.64 16.94 -10.70
C TYR A 56 -31.42 17.45 -11.47
N GLN A 57 -31.68 18.32 -12.44
CA GLN A 57 -30.72 19.25 -13.07
C GLN A 57 -30.79 20.61 -12.35
N PRO A 58 -29.75 21.44 -12.53
CA PRO A 58 -30.00 22.79 -13.03
C PRO A 58 -29.35 23.00 -14.40
N GLN A 59 -30.16 23.51 -15.33
CA GLN A 59 -29.78 23.95 -16.66
C GLN A 59 -28.95 25.23 -16.61
N GLN A 60 -27.96 25.35 -17.51
CA GLN A 60 -27.77 26.57 -18.29
C GLN A 60 -27.57 26.21 -19.77
N LEU A 61 -28.48 26.73 -20.59
CA LEU A 61 -28.44 26.77 -22.05
C LEU A 61 -27.39 27.79 -22.52
N ILE A 62 -26.72 27.51 -23.64
CA ILE A 62 -26.86 28.25 -24.91
C ILE A 62 -26.38 27.35 -26.07
N GLN A 63 -27.20 27.31 -27.12
CA GLN A 63 -27.08 26.57 -28.39
C GLN A 63 -25.98 27.20 -29.29
N SER A 64 -25.32 26.48 -30.19
CA SER A 64 -25.87 26.13 -31.51
C SER A 64 -24.99 25.10 -32.26
N PRO A 65 -25.57 24.37 -33.24
CA PRO A 65 -24.94 23.24 -33.90
C PRO A 65 -24.31 23.62 -35.25
N SER A 66 -23.15 23.03 -35.56
CA SER A 66 -22.66 22.92 -36.93
C SER A 66 -22.25 21.48 -37.18
N ASN A 67 -23.04 20.83 -38.05
CA ASN A 67 -22.74 19.56 -38.69
C ASN A 67 -21.43 19.67 -39.47
N GLU A 68 -20.42 18.92 -39.06
CA GLU A 68 -19.40 18.42 -39.98
C GLU A 68 -19.40 16.90 -39.87
N ASN A 69 -19.91 16.27 -40.93
CA ASN A 69 -19.66 14.87 -41.22
C ASN A 69 -18.18 14.75 -41.58
N THR A 70 -17.34 14.41 -40.60
CA THR A 70 -16.04 13.80 -40.86
C THR A 70 -16.21 12.31 -40.73
N ASP A 71 -16.11 11.61 -41.86
CA ASP A 71 -15.88 10.18 -41.91
C ASP A 71 -14.57 9.90 -41.14
N GLU A 72 -14.69 9.57 -39.85
CA GLU A 72 -13.57 9.08 -39.03
C GLU A 72 -13.15 7.72 -39.59
N GLU A 73 -12.11 7.72 -40.41
CA GLU A 73 -11.33 6.52 -40.73
C GLU A 73 -10.86 5.89 -39.42
N ASP A 74 -11.47 4.74 -39.12
CA ASP A 74 -11.26 3.85 -37.98
C ASP A 74 -9.89 3.14 -38.05
N THR A 75 -8.82 3.88 -38.36
CA THR A 75 -7.42 3.40 -38.40
C THR A 75 -6.65 3.74 -37.13
N ALA A 76 -7.34 3.86 -35.99
CA ALA A 76 -6.68 3.88 -34.69
C ALA A 76 -6.42 2.44 -34.25
N SER A 77 -5.30 1.87 -34.71
CA SER A 77 -4.64 0.74 -34.04
C SER A 77 -4.16 1.23 -32.66
N SER A 78 -5.08 1.51 -31.75
CA SER A 78 -4.76 2.00 -30.41
C SER A 78 -3.95 0.90 -29.71
N GLU A 79 -2.67 1.16 -29.55
CA GLU A 79 -1.71 0.20 -29.01
C GLU A 79 -2.15 -0.31 -27.63
N GLU A 80 -1.98 -1.60 -27.40
CA GLU A 80 -2.30 -2.24 -26.12
C GLU A 80 -1.36 -1.72 -25.01
N GLY A 81 -1.93 -0.94 -24.09
CA GLY A 81 -1.23 -0.25 -23.03
C GLY A 81 -1.24 -0.95 -21.68
N TYR A 82 -0.24 -0.70 -20.83
CA TYR A 82 -0.34 -0.98 -19.40
C TYR A 82 -1.11 0.12 -18.67
N THR A 83 -1.82 -0.26 -17.62
CA THR A 83 -2.29 0.70 -16.60
C THR A 83 -1.34 0.67 -15.41
N TYR A 84 -0.99 1.83 -14.89
CA TYR A 84 -0.12 1.96 -13.72
C TYR A 84 -0.94 2.36 -12.50
N LEU A 85 -0.79 1.63 -11.41
CA LEU A 85 -1.47 1.93 -10.15
C LEU A 85 -0.44 2.05 -9.03
N ILE A 86 -0.21 3.28 -8.56
CA ILE A 86 0.67 3.55 -7.42
C ILE A 86 -0.19 3.62 -6.15
N ILE A 87 0.07 2.74 -5.19
CA ILE A 87 -0.64 2.73 -3.92
C ILE A 87 0.29 3.10 -2.76
N HIS A 88 -0.23 3.89 -1.82
CA HIS A 88 0.46 4.28 -0.61
C HIS A 88 -0.52 4.43 0.55
N TYR A 89 0.00 4.53 1.76
CA TYR A 89 -0.72 4.74 3.02
C TYR A 89 -0.27 6.06 3.66
N HIS A 90 -1.00 6.54 4.67
CA HIS A 90 -0.56 7.70 5.44
C HIS A 90 0.86 7.50 6.00
N LYS A 91 1.73 8.50 5.88
CA LYS A 91 3.17 8.43 6.23
C LYS A 91 4.02 7.40 5.45
N SER A 92 3.54 6.88 4.32
CA SER A 92 4.34 6.00 3.43
C SER A 92 4.58 6.59 2.03
N GLY A 93 4.66 7.91 1.93
CA GLY A 93 5.18 8.58 0.72
C GLY A 93 4.14 9.24 -0.17
N HIS A 94 3.21 10.02 0.39
CA HIS A 94 2.26 10.80 -0.42
C HIS A 94 2.96 11.66 -1.48
N ILE A 95 3.95 12.45 -1.08
CA ILE A 95 4.76 13.28 -2.01
C ILE A 95 5.56 12.41 -2.98
N LEU A 96 6.16 11.33 -2.49
CA LEU A 96 6.89 10.38 -3.34
C LEU A 96 6.01 9.82 -4.46
N THR A 97 4.74 9.47 -4.18
CA THR A 97 3.85 8.94 -5.22
C THR A 97 3.57 9.93 -6.34
N GLN A 98 3.51 11.23 -6.02
CA GLN A 98 3.36 12.28 -7.02
C GLN A 98 4.63 12.39 -7.87
N ASN A 99 5.80 12.36 -7.24
CA ASN A 99 7.08 12.39 -7.96
C ASN A 99 7.25 11.17 -8.88
N LEU A 100 6.94 9.96 -8.41
CA LEU A 100 7.04 8.73 -9.22
C LEU A 100 6.07 8.75 -10.40
N ARG A 101 4.84 9.24 -10.19
CA ARG A 101 3.88 9.47 -11.27
C ARG A 101 4.44 10.46 -12.29
N ASP A 102 5.03 11.55 -11.84
CA ASP A 102 5.52 12.60 -12.73
C ASP A 102 6.77 12.15 -13.50
N ILE A 103 7.64 11.34 -12.89
CA ILE A 103 8.73 10.64 -13.59
C ILE A 103 8.17 9.73 -14.68
N LEU A 104 7.15 8.92 -14.39
CA LEU A 104 6.52 8.03 -15.36
C LEU A 104 5.94 8.79 -16.56
N LEU A 105 5.26 9.91 -16.32
CA LEU A 105 4.69 10.77 -17.36
C LEU A 105 5.75 11.46 -18.22
N GLN A 106 6.94 11.73 -17.67
CA GLN A 106 8.07 12.28 -18.43
C GLN A 106 8.71 11.24 -19.33
N ILE A 107 8.80 10.00 -18.86
CA ILE A 107 9.43 8.88 -19.57
C ILE A 107 8.56 8.40 -20.74
N ASP A 108 7.25 8.33 -20.52
CA ASP A 108 6.30 7.85 -21.51
C ASP A 108 5.16 8.85 -21.68
N PRO A 109 5.27 9.76 -22.67
CA PRO A 109 4.24 10.75 -22.97
C PRO A 109 2.91 10.15 -23.44
N SER A 110 2.86 8.86 -23.80
CA SER A 110 1.61 8.18 -24.14
C SER A 110 0.75 7.88 -22.91
N ILE A 111 1.38 7.85 -21.72
CA ILE A 111 0.68 7.68 -20.45
C ILE A 111 -0.03 8.97 -20.08
N GLN A 112 -1.32 8.85 -19.83
CA GLN A 112 -2.17 9.94 -19.37
C GLN A 112 -2.22 9.99 -17.85
N ARG A 113 -2.22 11.20 -17.31
CA ARG A 113 -2.55 11.43 -15.91
C ARG A 113 -4.06 11.30 -15.75
N ASN A 114 -4.53 10.49 -14.80
CA ASN A 114 -5.94 10.55 -14.42
C ASN A 114 -6.20 11.87 -13.65
N TYR A 115 -7.04 12.72 -14.22
CA TYR A 115 -7.52 13.96 -13.60
C TYR A 115 -8.92 13.84 -12.98
N ILE A 116 -9.68 12.80 -13.35
CA ILE A 116 -11.14 12.71 -13.16
C ILE A 116 -11.52 11.75 -12.02
N ASP A 117 -10.72 10.72 -11.75
CA ASP A 117 -11.02 9.69 -10.74
C ASP A 117 -10.02 9.75 -9.59
N ARG A 118 -10.27 10.64 -8.63
CA ARG A 118 -9.78 10.37 -7.28
C ARG A 118 -10.61 9.21 -6.75
N PHE A 119 -10.08 7.99 -6.89
CA PHE A 119 -10.67 6.86 -6.18
C PHE A 119 -10.84 7.26 -4.72
N PRO A 120 -12.03 7.04 -4.16
CA PRO A 120 -12.25 7.44 -2.80
C PRO A 120 -11.28 6.68 -1.88
N LYS A 121 -10.64 7.43 -0.99
CA LYS A 121 -9.72 6.85 0.00
C LYS A 121 -10.51 5.95 0.92
N ARG A 122 -9.96 4.77 1.24
CA ARG A 122 -10.49 3.88 2.27
C ARG A 122 -11.94 3.44 2.05
N GLN A 123 -12.34 3.27 0.78
CA GLN A 123 -13.67 2.82 0.41
C GLN A 123 -13.63 1.51 -0.36
N HIS A 124 -14.65 0.69 -0.11
CA HIS A 124 -14.88 -0.57 -0.78
C HIS A 124 -16.38 -0.78 -1.02
N ASP A 125 -16.68 -1.61 -2.01
CA ASP A 125 -18.01 -2.12 -2.24
C ASP A 125 -18.48 -2.91 -1.00
N PRO A 126 -19.65 -2.61 -0.41
CA PRO A 126 -20.11 -3.26 0.80
C PRO A 126 -20.38 -4.77 0.62
N THR A 127 -20.57 -5.25 -0.61
CA THR A 127 -20.85 -6.64 -0.94
C THR A 127 -19.57 -7.40 -1.25
N THR A 128 -18.79 -6.96 -2.24
CA THR A 128 -17.57 -7.66 -2.68
C THR A 128 -16.41 -7.41 -1.73
N LYS A 129 -16.43 -6.29 -1.01
CA LYS A 129 -15.33 -5.76 -0.19
C LYS A 129 -14.08 -5.39 -1.01
N CYS A 130 -14.21 -5.27 -2.33
CA CYS A 130 -13.16 -4.76 -3.20
C CYS A 130 -13.24 -3.23 -3.29
N PRO A 131 -12.13 -2.55 -3.59
CA PRO A 131 -12.19 -1.13 -3.92
C PRO A 131 -12.86 -0.92 -5.27
N HIS A 132 -13.55 0.21 -5.43
CA HIS A 132 -14.10 0.62 -6.72
C HIS A 132 -12.96 1.18 -7.60
N LEU A 133 -12.36 0.32 -8.41
CA LEU A 133 -11.30 0.70 -9.35
C LEU A 133 -11.86 0.66 -10.77
N THR A 134 -11.73 1.76 -11.48
CA THR A 134 -12.01 1.83 -12.92
C THR A 134 -10.72 2.27 -13.60
N LEU A 135 -10.03 1.30 -14.18
CA LEU A 135 -8.68 1.44 -14.69
C LEU A 135 -8.71 1.53 -16.22
N HIS A 136 -8.08 2.55 -16.77
CA HIS A 136 -7.95 2.75 -18.21
C HIS A 136 -6.53 2.43 -18.69
N PRO A 137 -6.35 1.85 -19.90
CA PRO A 137 -5.02 1.63 -20.49
C PRO A 137 -4.27 2.94 -20.64
N ASN A 138 -2.93 2.88 -20.64
CA ASN A 138 -2.05 4.04 -20.79
C ASN A 138 -2.40 5.17 -19.82
N THR A 139 -2.77 4.81 -18.59
CA THR A 139 -3.12 5.78 -17.55
C THR A 139 -2.39 5.44 -16.26
N VAL A 140 -1.93 6.46 -15.55
CA VAL A 140 -1.36 6.32 -14.20
C VAL A 140 -2.33 6.82 -13.14
N TYR A 141 -2.58 5.97 -12.16
CA TYR A 141 -3.43 6.22 -11.00
C TYR A 141 -2.58 6.25 -9.73
N VAL A 142 -2.97 7.11 -8.79
CA VAL A 142 -2.43 7.13 -7.43
C VAL A 142 -3.58 6.91 -6.46
N GLN A 143 -3.51 5.86 -5.65
CA GLN A 143 -4.53 5.55 -4.65
C GLN A 143 -3.97 5.54 -3.23
N SER A 144 -4.58 6.34 -2.36
CA SER A 144 -4.25 6.36 -0.93
C SER A 144 -5.10 5.33 -0.18
N SER A 145 -4.43 4.39 0.47
CA SER A 145 -4.99 3.40 1.38
C SER A 145 -6.17 2.62 0.79
N PRO A 146 -5.98 1.83 -0.29
CA PRO A 146 -7.05 1.04 -0.87
C PRO A 146 -7.49 -0.12 0.05
N ASP A 147 -8.75 -0.52 -0.11
CA ASP A 147 -9.42 -1.55 0.71
C ASP A 147 -9.42 -2.90 -0.02
N PHE A 148 -8.29 -3.62 -0.05
CA PHE A 148 -8.24 -4.97 -0.64
C PHE A 148 -8.76 -6.04 0.33
N PHE A 149 -9.99 -5.89 0.82
CA PHE A 149 -10.58 -6.86 1.76
C PHE A 149 -11.21 -8.07 1.07
N CYS A 150 -11.50 -7.95 -0.22
CA CYS A 150 -12.11 -9.01 -1.01
C CYS A 150 -11.22 -10.24 -1.22
N ASN A 151 -11.81 -11.28 -1.82
CA ASN A 151 -11.08 -12.47 -2.25
C ASN A 151 -10.12 -12.12 -3.40
N VAL A 152 -9.01 -12.85 -3.50
CA VAL A 152 -7.94 -12.54 -4.47
C VAL A 152 -8.41 -12.68 -5.92
N ASP A 153 -9.30 -13.63 -6.21
CA ASP A 153 -9.83 -13.83 -7.56
C ASP A 153 -10.67 -12.63 -8.01
N ILE A 154 -11.50 -12.09 -7.12
CA ILE A 154 -12.30 -10.89 -7.37
C ILE A 154 -11.38 -9.68 -7.49
N LEU A 155 -10.33 -9.57 -6.66
CA LEU A 155 -9.35 -8.50 -6.78
C LEU A 155 -8.62 -8.54 -8.14
N ALA A 156 -8.24 -9.73 -8.60
CA ALA A 156 -7.63 -9.93 -9.93
C ALA A 156 -8.60 -9.49 -11.03
N GLU A 157 -9.86 -9.90 -10.93
CA GLU A 157 -10.92 -9.46 -11.83
C GLU A 157 -11.05 -7.92 -11.83
N GLU A 158 -11.24 -7.27 -10.69
CA GLU A 158 -11.38 -5.81 -10.59
C GLU A 158 -10.18 -5.05 -11.18
N LEU A 159 -8.95 -5.57 -11.01
CA LEU A 159 -7.76 -4.94 -11.59
C LEU A 159 -7.65 -5.14 -13.11
N LEU A 160 -8.17 -6.24 -13.65
CA LEU A 160 -8.08 -6.58 -15.07
C LEU A 160 -9.36 -6.27 -15.86
N THR A 161 -10.42 -5.85 -15.17
CA THR A 161 -11.74 -5.60 -15.73
C THR A 161 -11.78 -4.23 -16.43
N ARG A 162 -12.12 -4.27 -17.73
CA ARG A 162 -12.47 -3.15 -18.64
C ARG A 162 -11.29 -2.20 -18.97
N PRO A 163 -10.68 -2.26 -20.17
CA PRO A 163 -11.29 -2.50 -21.50
C PRO A 163 -10.61 -3.64 -22.30
N THR A 164 -11.12 -3.96 -23.49
CA THR A 164 -10.60 -5.00 -24.41
C THR A 164 -9.15 -4.79 -24.88
N LYS A 165 -8.59 -3.59 -24.68
CA LYS A 165 -7.25 -3.18 -25.16
C LYS A 165 -6.19 -2.98 -24.06
N GLN A 166 -6.44 -3.47 -22.85
CA GLN A 166 -5.47 -3.39 -21.76
C GLN A 166 -4.51 -4.58 -21.79
N ARG A 167 -3.20 -4.31 -21.77
CA ARG A 167 -2.16 -5.32 -21.65
C ARG A 167 -2.04 -5.89 -20.24
N GLY A 168 -2.37 -5.11 -19.22
CA GLY A 168 -2.33 -5.53 -17.82
C GLY A 168 -2.24 -4.34 -16.87
N VAL A 169 -1.95 -4.64 -15.61
CA VAL A 169 -1.73 -3.64 -14.57
C VAL A 169 -0.32 -3.78 -14.01
N LYS A 170 0.41 -2.67 -13.95
CA LYS A 170 1.64 -2.53 -13.17
C LYS A 170 1.33 -1.78 -11.89
N LEU A 171 1.35 -2.49 -10.76
CA LEU A 171 1.04 -1.96 -9.45
C LEU A 171 2.34 -1.65 -8.70
N ILE A 172 2.51 -0.41 -8.26
CA ILE A 172 3.63 0.03 -7.42
C ILE A 172 3.09 0.22 -6.01
N HIS A 173 3.54 -0.62 -5.08
CA HIS A 173 3.08 -0.67 -3.70
C HIS A 173 4.15 -0.11 -2.76
N LEU A 174 3.92 1.11 -2.28
CA LEU A 174 4.79 1.70 -1.27
C LEU A 174 4.38 1.26 0.13
N ILE A 175 5.34 0.69 0.85
CA ILE A 175 5.19 0.25 2.24
C ILE A 175 6.25 0.91 3.11
N ARG A 176 6.07 0.85 4.42
CA ARG A 176 7.00 1.40 5.41
C ARG A 176 7.10 0.47 6.60
N ASP A 177 8.24 0.46 7.28
CA ASP A 177 8.32 -0.19 8.59
C ASP A 177 7.25 0.41 9.53
N PRO A 178 6.43 -0.42 10.21
CA PRO A 178 5.32 0.09 11.01
C PRO A 178 5.76 0.90 12.23
N PHE A 179 6.97 0.67 12.77
CA PHE A 179 7.50 1.49 13.86
C PHE A 179 7.91 2.87 13.35
N THR A 180 8.67 2.94 12.23
CA THR A 180 9.06 4.24 11.65
C THR A 180 7.85 5.01 11.14
N MET A 181 6.81 4.31 10.65
CA MET A 181 5.53 4.89 10.26
C MET A 181 4.78 5.51 11.47
N ALA A 182 4.75 4.81 12.61
CA ALA A 182 4.15 5.32 13.85
C ALA A 182 4.88 6.56 14.40
N ILE A 183 6.21 6.53 14.43
CA ILE A 183 7.04 7.66 14.88
C ILE A 183 6.88 8.85 13.94
N SER A 184 6.88 8.62 12.63
CA SER A 184 6.62 9.67 11.63
C SER A 184 5.23 10.28 11.79
N ASN A 185 4.23 9.49 12.16
CA ASN A 185 2.89 9.99 12.45
C ASN A 185 2.87 10.88 13.69
N TYR A 186 3.48 10.42 14.78
CA TYR A 186 3.61 11.20 16.01
C TYR A 186 4.35 12.52 15.75
N ASN A 187 5.58 12.46 15.25
CA ASN A 187 6.44 13.63 15.04
C ASN A 187 5.79 14.65 14.10
N TYR A 188 5.04 14.23 13.08
CA TYR A 188 4.38 15.15 12.16
C TYR A 188 3.17 15.85 12.79
N HIS A 189 2.36 15.14 13.57
CA HIS A 189 1.17 15.71 14.19
C HIS A 189 1.44 16.41 15.52
N SER A 190 2.64 16.28 16.09
CA SER A 190 3.08 17.00 17.29
C SER A 190 3.96 18.22 16.98
N GLN A 191 4.10 18.62 15.71
CA GLN A 191 4.87 19.82 15.36
C GLN A 191 4.16 21.08 15.83
N ASP A 192 4.92 22.05 16.30
CA ASP A 192 4.45 23.38 16.66
C ASP A 192 5.34 24.43 15.97
N PRO A 193 4.81 25.23 15.02
CA PRO A 193 3.41 25.20 14.56
C PRO A 193 3.06 23.90 13.84
N LEU A 194 1.76 23.57 13.80
CA LEU A 194 1.26 22.49 12.94
C LEU A 194 1.52 22.83 11.46
N PRO A 195 1.86 21.83 10.62
CA PRO A 195 2.05 22.04 9.19
C PRO A 195 0.81 22.65 8.53
N GLU A 196 1.03 23.43 7.48
CA GLU A 196 -0.07 24.06 6.74
C GLU A 196 -1.04 23.00 6.20
N GLY A 197 -2.35 23.27 6.31
CA GLY A 197 -3.41 22.34 5.87
C GLY A 197 -3.82 21.27 6.89
N GLU A 198 -3.09 21.10 8.00
CA GLU A 198 -3.35 20.06 9.01
C GLU A 198 -4.27 20.51 10.15
N ASN A 199 -5.10 21.54 9.93
CA ASN A 199 -6.03 22.05 10.95
C ASN A 199 -7.10 21.03 11.37
N TRP A 200 -7.30 19.96 10.60
CA TRP A 200 -8.19 18.86 10.98
C TRP A 200 -7.71 18.17 12.28
N VAL A 201 -6.40 18.06 12.51
CA VAL A 201 -5.80 17.44 13.70
C VAL A 201 -6.24 18.15 14.99
N LYS A 202 -6.53 19.45 14.93
CA LYS A 202 -7.00 20.25 16.07
C LYS A 202 -8.45 19.95 16.48
N ARG A 203 -9.22 19.24 15.65
CA ARG A 203 -10.65 18.94 15.87
C ARG A 203 -10.97 17.45 15.87
N THR A 204 -10.03 16.62 15.43
CA THR A 204 -10.22 15.16 15.38
C THR A 204 -10.19 14.55 16.78
N ASN A 205 -11.16 13.68 17.05
CA ASN A 205 -11.07 12.71 18.12
C ASN A 205 -10.34 11.47 17.57
N PRO A 206 -9.11 11.16 18.02
CA PRO A 206 -8.32 10.05 17.50
C PRO A 206 -8.90 8.67 17.87
N CYS A 207 -9.80 8.62 18.85
CA CYS A 207 -10.46 7.41 19.33
C CYS A 207 -11.85 7.21 18.73
N ALA A 208 -12.35 8.20 17.96
CA ALA A 208 -13.56 8.03 17.19
C ALA A 208 -13.30 7.00 16.09
N VAL A 209 -14.12 5.96 16.07
CA VAL A 209 -14.11 4.94 15.03
C VAL A 209 -15.06 5.45 13.95
N GLU A 210 -14.62 5.49 12.69
CA GLU A 210 -15.42 5.97 11.55
C GLU A 210 -16.72 5.15 11.41
N ASP A 211 -17.79 5.60 12.07
CA ASP A 211 -19.23 5.31 11.97
C ASP A 211 -19.68 3.84 11.77
N LYS A 212 -18.80 2.87 12.03
CA LYS A 212 -19.05 1.44 12.04
C LYS A 212 -18.39 0.88 13.29
N SER A 213 -19.11 0.06 14.06
CA SER A 213 -18.57 -0.51 15.31
C SER A 213 -17.18 -1.12 15.11
N THR A 214 -16.31 -1.06 16.13
CA THR A 214 -14.95 -1.63 16.08
C THR A 214 -14.92 -3.10 15.68
N LEU A 215 -15.97 -3.86 16.01
CA LEU A 215 -16.12 -5.25 15.60
C LEU A 215 -16.26 -5.39 14.08
N ILE A 216 -17.07 -4.54 13.43
CA ILE A 216 -17.18 -4.52 11.97
C ILE A 216 -15.86 -4.15 11.32
N TYR A 217 -15.09 -3.24 11.94
CA TYR A 217 -13.77 -2.87 11.43
C TYR A 217 -12.77 -4.02 11.56
N ALA A 218 -12.72 -4.69 12.71
CA ALA A 218 -11.88 -5.86 12.94
C ALA A 218 -12.18 -6.99 11.92
N ASP A 219 -13.47 -7.26 11.66
CA ASP A 219 -13.89 -8.31 10.73
C ASP A 219 -13.33 -8.15 9.31
N LEU A 220 -13.08 -6.91 8.86
CA LEU A 220 -12.48 -6.64 7.55
C LEU A 220 -11.04 -7.16 7.44
N PHE A 221 -10.27 -7.10 8.52
CA PHE A 221 -8.87 -7.52 8.55
C PHE A 221 -8.71 -8.97 9.00
N MET A 222 -9.52 -9.40 9.96
CA MET A 222 -9.34 -10.69 10.61
C MET A 222 -9.49 -11.84 9.64
N LYS A 223 -10.36 -11.73 8.62
CA LYS A 223 -10.44 -12.71 7.53
C LYS A 223 -9.07 -12.98 6.88
N THR A 224 -8.28 -11.93 6.63
CA THR A 224 -6.93 -12.04 6.06
C THR A 224 -5.91 -12.50 7.10
N PHE A 225 -5.96 -11.95 8.32
CA PHE A 225 -4.94 -12.20 9.35
C PHE A 225 -5.06 -13.58 10.03
N THR A 226 -6.21 -14.23 9.95
CA THR A 226 -6.41 -15.57 10.50
C THR A 226 -6.57 -16.65 9.43
N SER A 227 -6.37 -16.32 8.16
CA SER A 227 -6.40 -17.31 7.09
C SER A 227 -5.35 -18.40 7.35
N PRO A 228 -5.62 -19.70 7.09
CA PRO A 228 -4.62 -20.76 7.25
C PRO A 228 -3.35 -20.44 6.47
N GLY A 229 -2.19 -20.59 7.11
CA GLY A 229 -0.89 -20.21 6.54
C GLY A 229 -0.61 -18.71 6.47
N ALA A 230 -1.54 -17.85 6.93
CA ALA A 230 -1.30 -16.42 7.07
C ALA A 230 -0.54 -16.10 8.36
N TYR A 231 0.04 -14.90 8.35
CA TYR A 231 0.70 -14.30 9.51
C TYR A 231 -0.37 -14.04 10.58
N ARG A 232 -0.23 -14.65 11.77
CA ARG A 232 -1.02 -14.27 12.94
C ARG A 232 -0.54 -12.90 13.43
N LEU A 233 -0.94 -11.85 12.73
CA LEU A 233 -0.52 -10.48 13.00
C LEU A 233 -1.13 -9.96 14.30
N MET A 234 -2.43 -10.21 14.47
CA MET A 234 -3.26 -9.69 15.55
C MET A 234 -4.38 -10.66 15.93
N GLU A 235 -4.95 -10.44 17.10
CA GLU A 235 -6.14 -11.11 17.61
C GLU A 235 -7.32 -10.15 17.72
N TYR A 236 -8.55 -10.67 17.77
CA TYR A 236 -9.75 -9.86 17.92
C TYR A 236 -9.72 -9.01 19.21
N GLU A 237 -9.17 -9.54 20.30
CA GLU A 237 -9.08 -8.83 21.57
C GLU A 237 -8.12 -7.63 21.51
N ASP A 238 -7.13 -7.67 20.60
CA ASP A 238 -6.18 -6.57 20.40
C ASP A 238 -6.90 -5.28 20.00
N PHE A 239 -7.96 -5.35 19.18
CA PHE A 239 -8.74 -4.17 18.79
C PHE A 239 -9.37 -3.46 19.99
N LYS A 240 -9.92 -4.22 20.94
CA LYS A 240 -10.51 -3.67 22.17
C LYS A 240 -9.44 -3.07 23.08
N ILE A 241 -8.28 -3.72 23.19
CA ILE A 241 -7.15 -3.22 23.98
C ILE A 241 -6.65 -1.89 23.38
N ILE A 242 -6.47 -1.81 22.06
CA ILE A 242 -6.06 -0.58 21.38
C ILE A 242 -7.09 0.54 21.59
N GLN A 243 -8.38 0.24 21.44
CA GLN A 243 -9.45 1.22 21.67
C GLN A 243 -9.44 1.72 23.13
N THR A 244 -9.28 0.81 24.09
CA THR A 244 -9.19 1.15 25.52
C THR A 244 -7.96 2.02 25.81
N MET A 245 -6.81 1.70 25.20
CA MET A 245 -5.59 2.51 25.32
C MET A 245 -5.79 3.92 24.76
N CYS A 246 -6.49 4.05 23.62
CA CYS A 246 -6.81 5.35 23.04
C CYS A 246 -7.63 6.20 24.01
N HIS A 247 -8.78 5.69 24.47
CA HIS A 247 -9.65 6.41 25.42
C HIS A 247 -8.92 6.75 26.72
N ARG A 248 -8.13 5.81 27.27
CA ARG A 248 -7.34 6.06 28.48
C ARG A 248 -6.40 7.25 28.34
N LEU A 249 -5.84 7.50 27.15
CA LEU A 249 -4.92 8.61 26.90
C LEU A 249 -5.64 9.90 26.49
N TYR A 250 -6.72 9.78 25.71
CA TYR A 250 -7.49 10.92 25.22
C TYR A 250 -8.43 11.51 26.28
N ASP A 251 -8.94 10.71 27.21
CA ASP A 251 -9.88 11.18 28.24
C ASP A 251 -9.18 11.77 29.48
N GLN A 252 -7.84 11.78 29.52
CA GLN A 252 -7.05 12.33 30.64
C GLN A 252 -7.19 13.85 30.79
N GLN A 253 -7.63 14.56 29.75
CA GLN A 253 -7.79 16.02 29.80
C GLN A 253 -9.26 16.41 29.85
N GLN A 254 -9.65 17.12 30.91
CA GLN A 254 -11.05 17.49 31.19
C GLN A 254 -11.70 18.43 30.16
N SER A 255 -10.91 19.02 29.25
CA SER A 255 -11.34 20.08 28.34
C SER A 255 -11.46 19.63 26.87
N SER A 256 -11.84 18.37 26.59
CA SER A 256 -12.01 17.79 25.24
C SER A 256 -11.12 18.39 24.13
N PRO A 257 -9.80 18.55 24.34
CA PRO A 257 -9.02 19.23 23.34
C PRO A 257 -8.79 18.29 22.14
N GLY A 258 -8.65 18.82 20.94
CA GLY A 258 -8.46 17.97 19.75
C GLY A 258 -7.17 17.14 19.84
N PHE A 259 -7.02 16.18 18.92
CA PHE A 259 -5.86 15.29 18.84
C PHE A 259 -4.52 16.02 18.97
N TYR A 260 -4.35 17.17 18.28
CA TYR A 260 -3.13 17.98 18.35
C TYR A 260 -2.75 18.38 19.77
N GLN A 261 -3.71 18.93 20.52
CA GLN A 261 -3.45 19.43 21.86
C GLN A 261 -3.06 18.31 22.82
N HIS A 262 -3.66 17.12 22.67
CA HIS A 262 -3.21 15.95 23.43
C HIS A 262 -1.76 15.59 23.12
N LEU A 263 -1.35 15.61 21.85
CA LEU A 263 0.04 15.31 21.49
C LEU A 263 1.05 16.31 22.06
N LEU A 264 0.66 17.57 22.26
CA LEU A 264 1.54 18.58 22.87
C LEU A 264 1.73 18.41 24.38
N HIS A 265 0.73 17.87 25.08
CA HIS A 265 0.70 17.84 26.53
C HIS A 265 1.02 16.46 27.13
N LEU A 266 0.85 15.38 26.37
CA LEU A 266 1.24 14.04 26.80
C LEU A 266 2.76 13.90 26.86
N SER A 267 3.23 12.93 27.66
CA SER A 267 4.63 12.50 27.58
C SER A 267 4.93 12.03 26.14
N PRO A 268 6.18 12.13 25.64
CA PRO A 268 6.48 11.68 24.29
C PRO A 268 6.08 10.23 24.01
N THR A 269 6.23 9.34 25.00
CA THR A 269 5.82 7.93 24.90
C THR A 269 4.29 7.79 24.83
N ASP A 270 3.54 8.49 25.69
CA ASP A 270 2.07 8.44 25.66
C ASP A 270 1.51 9.09 24.40
N GLY A 271 2.09 10.20 23.96
CA GLY A 271 1.75 10.86 22.70
C GLY A 271 2.00 9.95 21.50
N LEU A 272 3.12 9.22 21.49
CA LEU A 272 3.42 8.21 20.48
C LEU A 272 2.40 7.07 20.50
N ILE A 273 2.02 6.57 21.67
CA ILE A 273 0.97 5.54 21.79
C ILE A 273 -0.35 6.07 21.24
N LEU A 274 -0.78 7.27 21.63
CA LEU A 274 -2.02 7.87 21.12
C LEU A 274 -1.98 8.02 19.60
N ALA A 275 -0.88 8.55 19.04
CA ALA A 275 -0.69 8.66 17.60
C ALA A 275 -0.69 7.30 16.89
N THR A 276 -0.14 6.26 17.52
CA THR A 276 -0.15 4.89 16.99
C THR A 276 -1.56 4.31 17.00
N THR A 277 -2.33 4.49 18.09
CA THR A 277 -3.74 4.06 18.14
C THR A 277 -4.56 4.71 17.03
N TYR A 278 -4.34 6.00 16.76
CA TYR A 278 -4.99 6.73 15.68
C TYR A 278 -4.66 6.14 14.31
N LEU A 279 -3.39 5.79 14.06
CA LEU A 279 -2.97 5.21 12.79
C LEU A 279 -3.43 3.75 12.61
N MET A 280 -3.75 3.06 13.70
CA MET A 280 -4.24 1.68 13.71
C MET A 280 -5.77 1.57 13.60
N LEU A 281 -6.53 2.48 14.23
CA LEU A 281 -8.01 2.41 14.26
C LEU A 281 -8.70 3.68 13.78
N GLY A 282 -8.23 4.87 14.19
CA GLY A 282 -8.96 6.14 13.98
C GLY A 282 -8.94 6.64 12.54
N HIS A 283 -7.77 6.79 11.91
CA HIS A 283 -7.63 7.28 10.54
C HIS A 283 -7.86 6.16 9.50
N GLY A 284 -8.83 5.29 9.74
CA GLY A 284 -9.11 4.14 8.89
C GLY A 284 -8.01 3.08 8.87
N GLY A 285 -7.11 3.06 9.86
CA GLY A 285 -6.14 1.99 10.16
C GLY A 285 -5.13 1.65 9.07
N ASP A 286 -4.37 2.65 8.66
CA ASP A 286 -3.42 2.56 7.54
C ASP A 286 -2.30 1.52 7.76
N ILE A 287 -1.84 1.30 9.00
CA ILE A 287 -0.90 0.20 9.31
C ILE A 287 -1.54 -1.16 8.98
N LEU A 288 -2.80 -1.37 9.40
CA LEU A 288 -3.52 -2.63 9.16
C LEU A 288 -3.82 -2.83 7.68
N ARG A 289 -4.18 -1.75 6.97
CA ARG A 289 -4.40 -1.78 5.52
C ARG A 289 -3.14 -2.14 4.77
N MET A 290 -2.01 -1.56 5.15
CA MET A 290 -0.72 -1.92 4.58
C MET A 290 -0.45 -3.42 4.75
N ALA A 291 -0.59 -3.95 5.96
CA ALA A 291 -0.38 -5.36 6.23
C ALA A 291 -1.33 -6.27 5.44
N ASN A 292 -2.64 -5.95 5.42
CA ASN A 292 -3.63 -6.68 4.62
C ASN A 292 -3.26 -6.69 3.14
N ASN A 293 -2.91 -5.53 2.59
CA ASN A 293 -2.63 -5.37 1.18
C ASN A 293 -1.32 -6.07 0.78
N ILE A 294 -0.30 -6.14 1.65
CA ILE A 294 0.90 -6.98 1.43
C ILE A 294 0.47 -8.44 1.22
N ILE A 295 -0.38 -8.98 2.11
CA ILE A 295 -0.83 -10.37 2.02
C ILE A 295 -1.63 -10.59 0.73
N LYS A 296 -2.57 -9.69 0.41
CA LYS A 296 -3.43 -9.81 -0.77
C LYS A 296 -2.66 -9.72 -2.08
N LEU A 297 -1.67 -8.84 -2.17
CA LEU A 297 -0.85 -8.71 -3.36
C LEU A 297 0.08 -9.91 -3.55
N ARG A 298 0.58 -10.54 -2.47
CA ARG A 298 1.30 -11.82 -2.55
C ARG A 298 0.41 -12.96 -3.02
N GLN A 299 -0.82 -13.02 -2.51
CA GLN A 299 -1.82 -13.99 -2.98
C GLN A 299 -2.09 -13.78 -4.48
N LEU A 300 -2.23 -12.52 -4.91
CA LEU A 300 -2.46 -12.16 -6.31
C LEU A 300 -1.30 -12.60 -7.20
N GLN A 301 -0.06 -12.33 -6.82
CA GLN A 301 1.12 -12.80 -7.55
C GLN A 301 1.18 -14.34 -7.64
N THR A 302 0.74 -15.04 -6.59
CA THR A 302 0.69 -16.51 -6.58
C THR A 302 -0.37 -17.03 -7.55
N LEU A 303 -1.56 -16.42 -7.55
CA LEU A 303 -2.64 -16.72 -8.50
C LEU A 303 -2.19 -16.49 -9.94
N GLU A 304 -1.58 -15.33 -10.23
CA GLU A 304 -1.03 -15.00 -11.55
C GLU A 304 0.01 -16.03 -12.03
N ARG A 305 0.89 -16.49 -11.13
CA ARG A 305 1.86 -17.55 -11.45
C ARG A 305 1.18 -18.88 -11.76
N GLN A 306 0.16 -19.25 -11.00
CA GLN A 306 -0.60 -20.50 -11.22
C GLN A 306 -1.33 -20.47 -12.56
N ILE A 307 -2.02 -19.37 -12.87
CA ILE A 307 -2.68 -19.14 -14.15
C ILE A 307 -1.67 -19.27 -15.29
N HIS A 308 -0.50 -18.64 -15.15
CA HIS A 308 0.54 -18.68 -16.17
C HIS A 308 1.06 -20.11 -16.43
N LEU A 309 1.31 -20.90 -15.38
CA LEU A 309 1.77 -22.29 -15.51
C LEU A 309 0.71 -23.19 -16.15
N GLN A 310 -0.56 -22.99 -15.83
CA GLN A 310 -1.66 -23.76 -16.42
C GLN A 310 -1.83 -23.45 -17.91
N GLN A 311 -1.70 -22.18 -18.31
CA GLN A 311 -1.80 -21.76 -19.72
C GLN A 311 -0.70 -22.36 -20.60
N HIS A 312 0.54 -22.47 -20.11
CA HIS A 312 1.63 -23.13 -20.86
C HIS A 312 1.35 -24.61 -21.16
N THR A 313 0.52 -25.26 -20.34
CA THR A 313 0.19 -26.68 -20.51
C THR A 313 -0.89 -26.90 -21.58
N LEU A 314 -1.70 -25.88 -21.87
CA LEU A 314 -2.81 -25.93 -22.82
C LEU A 314 -2.49 -24.98 -24.00
N ALA A 315 -1.65 -25.45 -24.93
CA ALA A 315 -1.06 -24.70 -26.06
C ALA A 315 -2.05 -24.09 -27.08
N THR A 316 -3.33 -24.01 -26.75
CA THR A 316 -4.37 -23.37 -27.53
C THR A 316 -5.10 -22.43 -26.58
N PHE A 317 -4.99 -21.10 -26.77
CA PHE A 317 -6.11 -20.13 -26.72
C PHE A 317 -5.63 -18.67 -26.54
N SER A 318 -6.16 -17.83 -27.44
CA SER A 318 -6.47 -16.38 -27.40
C SER A 318 -5.49 -15.35 -26.79
N ASN A 319 -5.39 -14.19 -27.44
CA ASN A 319 -4.67 -12.99 -26.98
C ASN A 319 -5.07 -12.51 -25.57
N GLU A 320 -6.24 -12.90 -25.04
CA GLU A 320 -6.66 -12.61 -23.64
C GLU A 320 -5.71 -13.22 -22.59
N SER A 321 -4.96 -14.28 -22.93
CA SER A 321 -3.98 -14.92 -22.03
C SER A 321 -2.74 -14.06 -21.71
N LYS A 322 -2.61 -12.87 -22.31
CA LYS A 322 -1.47 -11.97 -22.10
C LYS A 322 -1.66 -10.96 -20.96
N ARG A 323 -2.88 -10.83 -20.43
CA ARG A 323 -3.15 -9.88 -19.34
C ARG A 323 -2.56 -10.36 -18.04
N LYS A 324 -1.73 -9.54 -17.41
CA LYS A 324 -1.06 -9.86 -16.15
C LYS A 324 -1.13 -8.70 -15.18
N VAL A 325 -1.26 -9.02 -13.90
CA VAL A 325 -0.97 -8.06 -12.82
C VAL A 325 0.47 -8.25 -12.37
N GLN A 326 1.27 -7.20 -12.49
CA GLN A 326 2.64 -7.15 -12.00
C GLN A 326 2.69 -6.22 -10.80
N VAL A 327 3.44 -6.59 -9.76
CA VAL A 327 3.48 -5.82 -8.51
C VAL A 327 4.92 -5.56 -8.11
N LEU A 328 5.31 -4.29 -8.02
CA LEU A 328 6.56 -3.87 -7.38
C LEU A 328 6.25 -3.36 -5.97
N THR A 329 6.79 -4.01 -4.95
CA THR A 329 6.72 -3.52 -3.57
C THR A 329 8.01 -2.80 -3.20
N MET A 330 7.90 -1.58 -2.65
CA MET A 330 9.05 -0.75 -2.32
C MET A 330 8.94 -0.18 -0.91
N SER A 331 10.06 -0.06 -0.21
CA SER A 331 10.13 0.53 1.12
C SER A 331 10.36 2.04 1.05
N MET A 332 9.52 2.81 1.74
CA MET A 332 9.75 4.24 1.97
C MET A 332 11.06 4.48 2.73
N ASP A 333 11.43 3.61 3.66
CA ASP A 333 12.70 3.71 4.41
C ASP A 333 13.91 3.48 3.50
N ASN A 334 13.77 2.71 2.41
CA ASN A 334 14.79 2.61 1.37
C ASN A 334 14.86 3.88 0.53
N PHE A 335 13.74 4.46 0.12
CA PHE A 335 13.74 5.74 -0.60
C PHE A 335 14.36 6.87 0.22
N ILE A 336 14.17 6.89 1.54
CA ILE A 336 14.76 7.90 2.41
C ILE A 336 16.29 7.76 2.49
N ARG A 337 16.80 6.52 2.55
CA ARG A 337 18.23 6.23 2.73
C ARG A 337 19.02 6.14 1.43
N ARG A 338 18.36 5.73 0.35
CA ARG A 338 18.92 5.33 -0.94
C ARG A 338 17.94 5.75 -2.06
N PRO A 339 17.68 7.06 -2.22
CA PRO A 339 16.68 7.57 -3.17
C PRO A 339 17.05 7.21 -4.61
N LYS A 340 18.34 7.26 -4.97
CA LYS A 340 18.83 6.92 -6.29
C LYS A 340 18.57 5.44 -6.64
N GLU A 341 19.03 4.50 -5.81
CA GLU A 341 18.86 3.06 -6.06
C GLU A 341 17.40 2.66 -6.07
N SER A 342 16.59 3.24 -5.19
CA SER A 342 15.14 3.00 -5.18
C SER A 342 14.49 3.51 -6.46
N THR A 343 14.94 4.66 -6.98
CA THR A 343 14.44 5.19 -8.27
C THR A 343 14.84 4.29 -9.42
N ILE A 344 16.08 3.78 -9.47
CA ILE A 344 16.52 2.81 -10.50
C ILE A 344 15.62 1.57 -10.49
N GLN A 345 15.35 0.99 -9.31
CA GLN A 345 14.46 -0.16 -9.18
C GLN A 345 13.04 0.12 -9.73
N PHE A 346 12.51 1.32 -9.45
CA PHE A 346 11.23 1.75 -10.03
C PHE A 346 11.30 1.84 -11.55
N LEU A 347 12.35 2.46 -12.10
CA LEU A 347 12.58 2.63 -13.53
C LEU A 347 12.72 1.28 -14.24
N GLU A 348 13.45 0.34 -13.66
CA GLU A 348 13.56 -1.03 -14.16
C GLU A 348 12.18 -1.68 -14.27
N PHE A 349 11.38 -1.64 -13.21
CA PHE A 349 10.05 -2.23 -13.21
C PHE A 349 9.12 -1.63 -14.26
N ILE A 350 9.09 -0.30 -14.42
CA ILE A 350 8.23 0.32 -15.44
C ILE A 350 8.74 0.04 -16.86
N SER A 351 10.05 -0.12 -17.06
CA SER A 351 10.65 -0.52 -18.35
C SER A 351 10.49 -2.01 -18.67
N LEU A 352 10.16 -2.87 -17.70
CA LEU A 352 9.94 -4.31 -17.95
C LEU A 352 8.65 -4.57 -18.75
N GLY A 353 8.75 -4.68 -20.07
CA GLY A 353 7.65 -5.06 -20.96
C GLY A 353 7.71 -4.31 -22.28
N ASN A 354 7.05 -4.80 -23.33
CA ASN A 354 7.02 -4.10 -24.62
C ASN A 354 6.10 -2.87 -24.58
N SER A 355 6.14 -2.04 -23.54
CA SER A 355 5.50 -0.73 -23.47
C SER A 355 6.15 0.29 -24.41
N GLY A 356 6.99 -0.16 -25.37
CA GLY A 356 7.73 0.69 -26.32
C GLY A 356 8.89 1.47 -25.70
N VAL A 357 8.80 1.85 -24.43
CA VAL A 357 9.81 2.68 -23.77
C VAL A 357 10.93 1.84 -23.15
N LEU A 358 11.99 1.63 -23.94
CA LEU A 358 13.25 1.06 -23.49
C LEU A 358 14.19 2.19 -23.04
N LEU A 359 14.29 2.40 -21.73
CA LEU A 359 15.31 3.28 -21.18
C LEU A 359 16.66 2.54 -21.15
N SER A 360 17.70 3.20 -21.66
CA SER A 360 19.10 2.80 -21.49
C SER A 360 19.50 2.84 -20.01
N VAL A 361 20.61 2.18 -19.68
CA VAL A 361 21.13 2.20 -18.31
C VAL A 361 21.51 3.62 -17.91
N GLU A 362 22.09 4.38 -18.85
CA GLU A 362 22.51 5.76 -18.68
C GLU A 362 21.33 6.71 -18.41
N GLU A 363 20.23 6.59 -19.16
CA GLU A 363 19.02 7.39 -18.92
C GLU A 363 18.42 7.10 -17.54
N LYS A 364 18.43 5.84 -17.10
CA LYS A 364 17.93 5.47 -15.76
C LYS A 364 18.78 6.09 -14.66
N GLU A 365 20.10 6.01 -14.80
CA GLU A 365 21.07 6.61 -13.87
C GLU A 365 20.91 8.13 -13.79
N GLU A 366 20.72 8.80 -14.93
CA GLU A 366 20.50 10.25 -14.99
C GLU A 366 19.20 10.65 -14.27
N ILE A 367 18.07 10.01 -14.59
CA ILE A 367 16.78 10.29 -13.96
C ILE A 367 16.85 10.05 -12.44
N ALA A 368 17.48 8.95 -12.02
CA ALA A 368 17.62 8.60 -10.61
C ALA A 368 18.51 9.57 -9.84
N THR A 369 19.63 10.02 -10.45
CA THR A 369 20.53 11.03 -9.87
C THR A 369 19.81 12.36 -9.68
N ARG A 370 19.08 12.82 -10.71
CA ARG A 370 18.28 14.05 -10.64
C ARG A 370 17.20 13.98 -9.55
N TYR A 371 16.56 12.83 -9.38
CA TYR A 371 15.58 12.64 -8.30
C TYR A 371 16.23 12.73 -6.91
N GLU A 372 17.39 12.08 -6.73
CA GLU A 372 18.16 12.13 -5.49
C GLU A 372 18.59 13.56 -5.13
N GLU A 373 19.13 14.31 -6.09
CA GLU A 373 19.51 15.71 -5.92
C GLU A 373 18.30 16.58 -5.50
N MET A 374 17.16 16.41 -6.17
CA MET A 374 15.92 17.09 -5.80
C MET A 374 15.48 16.72 -4.37
N TYR A 375 15.54 15.45 -4.00
CA TYR A 375 15.15 14.97 -2.68
C TYR A 375 16.03 15.58 -1.58
N TYR A 376 17.36 15.47 -1.70
CA TYR A 376 18.28 16.04 -0.71
C TYR A 376 18.27 17.57 -0.70
N GLY A 377 18.00 18.21 -1.84
CA GLY A 377 17.74 19.65 -1.91
C GLY A 377 16.57 20.06 -1.01
N LYS A 378 15.44 19.34 -1.06
CA LYS A 378 14.29 19.60 -0.18
C LYS A 378 14.55 19.29 1.29
N VAL A 379 15.29 18.21 1.59
CA VAL A 379 15.71 17.88 2.96
C VAL A 379 16.56 19.02 3.54
N THR A 380 17.53 19.52 2.77
CA THR A 380 18.43 20.60 3.18
C THR A 380 17.68 21.93 3.34
N ALA A 381 16.68 22.20 2.49
CA ALA A 381 15.83 23.37 2.59
C ALA A 381 14.86 23.33 3.79
N GLY A 382 14.74 22.20 4.48
CA GLY A 382 13.86 22.05 5.64
C GLY A 382 12.37 21.95 5.27
N ASP A 383 12.05 21.32 4.13
CA ASP A 383 10.67 21.06 3.73
C ASP A 383 9.92 20.28 4.83
N GLU A 384 8.92 20.92 5.45
CA GLU A 384 8.15 20.41 6.60
C GLU A 384 7.43 19.08 6.29
N HIS A 385 7.19 18.79 5.01
CA HIS A 385 6.53 17.57 4.57
C HIS A 385 7.48 16.38 4.41
N ILE A 386 8.80 16.62 4.45
CA ILE A 386 9.79 15.56 4.45
C ILE A 386 10.08 15.20 5.90
N THR A 387 9.66 14.00 6.30
CA THR A 387 10.07 13.43 7.58
C THR A 387 11.54 13.04 7.50
N SER A 388 12.44 14.01 7.53
CA SER A 388 13.84 13.74 7.79
C SER A 388 13.93 13.25 9.25
N LEU A 389 14.78 12.26 9.51
CA LEU A 389 15.23 11.95 10.87
C LEU A 389 16.13 13.07 11.45
N LEU A 390 16.12 14.24 10.81
CA LEU A 390 17.04 15.36 10.98
C LEU A 390 16.16 16.61 11.13
N SER A 391 15.62 16.86 12.32
CA SER A 391 14.99 18.16 12.58
C SER A 391 16.05 19.17 12.98
N LYS A 392 15.82 20.46 12.68
CA LYS A 392 16.54 21.52 13.38
C LYS A 392 16.21 21.46 14.88
N PRO A 393 17.16 21.77 15.77
CA PRO A 393 16.87 21.90 17.19
C PRO A 393 15.76 22.95 17.39
N LYS A 394 14.76 22.64 18.21
CA LYS A 394 13.75 23.61 18.63
C LYS A 394 14.47 24.76 19.33
N LYS A 395 14.33 25.99 18.84
CA LYS A 395 14.66 27.19 19.64
C LYS A 395 13.71 27.21 20.84
N MET A 396 14.15 26.64 21.97
CA MET A 396 13.48 26.94 23.23
C MET A 396 13.74 28.41 23.53
N MET A 397 12.67 29.20 23.59
CA MET A 397 12.73 30.55 24.14
C MET A 397 13.08 30.44 25.62
N SER A 398 14.38 30.45 25.91
CA SER A 398 14.94 30.76 27.23
C SER A 398 15.17 32.27 27.28
N ASP A 399 14.68 32.91 28.33
CA ASP A 399 14.64 34.35 28.55
C ASP A 399 15.92 35.09 28.10
N GLY A 400 15.80 35.84 27.00
CA GLY A 400 16.53 37.10 26.80
C GLY A 400 17.98 37.08 26.29
N ASN A 401 18.62 35.94 26.05
CA ASN A 401 19.96 35.91 25.44
C ASN A 401 20.01 35.02 24.20
N ILE A 402 20.09 35.66 23.04
CA ILE A 402 20.36 34.98 21.76
C ILE A 402 21.87 34.72 21.71
N MET A 403 22.30 33.54 22.16
CA MET A 403 23.58 32.99 21.71
C MET A 403 23.36 32.36 20.34
N GLU A 404 24.05 32.85 19.32
CA GLU A 404 24.25 32.14 18.06
C GLU A 404 25.17 30.96 18.33
N GLU A 405 24.60 29.87 18.87
CA GLU A 405 25.28 28.58 18.84
C GLU A 405 25.31 28.08 17.40
N GLU A 406 26.52 27.72 16.96
CA GLU A 406 26.81 27.00 15.72
C GLU A 406 25.74 25.91 15.52
N GLU A 407 24.98 25.98 14.41
CA GLU A 407 23.98 24.97 13.99
C GLU A 407 24.67 23.62 13.74
N THR A 408 25.12 22.97 14.80
CA THR A 408 25.47 21.56 14.76
C THR A 408 24.15 20.82 14.60
N MET A 409 24.03 20.10 13.48
CA MET A 409 22.89 19.26 13.16
C MET A 409 22.80 18.16 14.23
N VAL A 410 22.09 18.44 15.33
CA VAL A 410 21.94 17.49 16.44
C VAL A 410 21.15 16.30 15.91
N VAL A 411 21.80 15.15 15.98
CA VAL A 411 21.28 13.87 15.53
C VAL A 411 20.05 13.51 16.39
N MET A 412 18.85 13.76 15.86
CA MET A 412 17.57 13.28 16.41
C MET A 412 17.48 11.75 16.51
N SER A 413 18.52 11.02 16.07
CA SER A 413 18.59 9.56 16.14
C SER A 413 18.38 9.04 17.56
N ASP A 414 18.87 9.72 18.60
CA ASP A 414 18.75 9.23 19.97
C ASP A 414 17.28 9.26 20.44
N THR A 415 16.59 10.37 20.19
CA THR A 415 15.16 10.49 20.52
C THR A 415 14.31 9.50 19.71
N VAL A 416 14.59 9.35 18.41
CA VAL A 416 13.87 8.40 17.56
C VAL A 416 14.12 6.95 18.02
N ALA A 417 15.36 6.60 18.36
CA ALA A 417 15.70 5.27 18.86
C ALA A 417 15.01 4.97 20.19
N VAL A 418 14.95 5.95 21.11
CA VAL A 418 14.23 5.81 22.38
C VAL A 418 12.72 5.61 22.16
N LEU A 419 12.11 6.41 21.27
CA LEU A 419 10.69 6.26 20.92
C LEU A 419 10.39 4.90 20.27
N GLU A 420 11.23 4.47 19.34
CA GLU A 420 11.12 3.15 18.72
C GLU A 420 11.24 2.03 19.75
N GLN A 421 12.25 2.11 20.62
CA GLN A 421 12.48 1.15 21.68
C GLN A 421 11.26 1.06 22.62
N SER A 422 10.64 2.20 22.95
CA SER A 422 9.43 2.22 23.78
C SER A 422 8.24 1.48 23.15
N LEU A 423 8.07 1.55 21.82
CA LEU A 423 7.06 0.76 21.11
C LEU A 423 7.42 -0.72 21.07
N ARG A 424 8.70 -1.06 20.88
CA ARG A 424 9.18 -2.45 20.85
C ARG A 424 9.03 -3.14 22.21
N GLU A 425 9.28 -2.43 23.29
CA GLU A 425 9.16 -2.95 24.67
C GLU A 425 7.70 -3.02 25.15
N ASN A 426 6.80 -2.23 24.56
CA ASN A 426 5.38 -2.33 24.86
C ASN A 426 4.84 -3.71 24.42
N MET A 427 4.24 -4.46 25.35
CA MET A 427 3.78 -5.84 25.10
C MET A 427 2.83 -5.97 23.89
N LEU A 428 1.92 -5.01 23.70
CA LEU A 428 0.97 -5.05 22.58
C LEU A 428 1.66 -4.58 21.29
N TRP A 429 2.28 -3.39 21.31
CA TRP A 429 2.86 -2.79 20.10
C TRP A 429 4.07 -3.56 19.60
N GLY A 430 4.96 -4.01 20.49
CA GLY A 430 6.11 -4.83 20.14
C GLY A 430 5.70 -6.11 19.42
N ARG A 431 4.62 -6.76 19.89
CA ARG A 431 4.07 -7.95 19.22
C ARG A 431 3.41 -7.59 17.89
N VAL A 432 2.43 -6.69 17.89
CA VAL A 432 1.60 -6.40 16.69
C VAL A 432 2.43 -5.73 15.60
N LEU A 433 3.13 -4.65 15.93
CA LEU A 433 3.98 -3.95 14.96
C LEU A 433 5.19 -4.80 14.59
N GLY A 434 5.75 -5.59 15.51
CA GLY A 434 6.83 -6.54 15.22
C GLY A 434 6.42 -7.60 14.19
N ASN A 435 5.23 -8.18 14.34
CA ASN A 435 4.68 -9.12 13.37
C ASN A 435 4.50 -8.48 11.99
N ILE A 436 4.00 -7.23 11.94
CA ILE A 436 3.83 -6.49 10.69
C ILE A 436 5.19 -6.10 10.09
N ALA A 437 6.18 -5.75 10.91
CA ALA A 437 7.53 -5.43 10.45
C ALA A 437 8.21 -6.64 9.80
N ASN A 438 8.04 -7.84 10.38
CA ASN A 438 8.52 -9.08 9.76
C ASN A 438 7.85 -9.33 8.39
N LEU A 439 6.54 -9.12 8.30
CA LEU A 439 5.79 -9.22 7.03
C LEU A 439 6.32 -8.22 5.98
N VAL A 440 6.59 -6.97 6.40
CA VAL A 440 7.20 -5.94 5.55
C VAL A 440 8.57 -6.41 5.06
N GLU A 441 9.46 -6.85 5.95
CA GLU A 441 10.81 -7.29 5.60
C GLU A 441 10.80 -8.44 4.59
N GLU A 442 10.00 -9.47 4.83
CA GLU A 442 9.84 -10.58 3.90
C GLU A 442 9.30 -10.13 2.53
N SER A 443 8.42 -9.11 2.51
CA SER A 443 7.81 -8.65 1.25
C SER A 443 8.83 -7.94 0.37
N LEU A 444 9.82 -7.31 1.01
CA LEU A 444 10.95 -6.67 0.34
C LEU A 444 11.99 -7.69 -0.13
N LYS A 445 12.20 -8.80 0.59
CA LYS A 445 13.10 -9.89 0.15
C LYS A 445 12.63 -10.57 -1.13
N GLY A 446 11.31 -10.71 -1.31
CA GLY A 446 10.72 -11.33 -2.50
C GLY A 446 10.92 -10.56 -3.80
N VAL A 447 11.37 -9.29 -3.74
CA VAL A 447 11.53 -8.42 -4.90
C VAL A 447 12.72 -8.83 -5.79
N HIS A 448 13.60 -9.72 -5.34
CA HIS A 448 14.74 -10.17 -6.17
C HIS A 448 14.41 -11.31 -7.14
N ASN A 449 13.19 -11.86 -7.12
CA ASN A 449 12.81 -13.02 -7.95
C ASN A 449 12.02 -12.67 -9.23
N TRP A 450 12.16 -11.45 -9.77
CA TRP A 450 11.48 -11.01 -11.00
C TRP A 450 12.21 -11.34 -12.30
N TYR A 451 13.18 -12.27 -12.26
CA TYR A 451 13.97 -12.70 -13.41
C TYR A 451 13.65 -14.15 -13.81
#